data_AF-A0A9N9R6Q7-F1
#
_entry.id   AF-A0A9N9R6Q7-F1
#
_cell.length_a   1.000
_cell.length_b   1.000
_cell.length_c   1.000
_cell.angle_alpha   90.00
_cell.angle_beta   90.00
_cell.angle_gamma   90.00
#
_symmetry.space_group_name_H-M   'P 1'
#
loop_
_entity.id
_entity.type
_entity.pdbx_description
1 polymer ?
#
loop_
_entity_poly.entity_id
_entity_poly.type
_entity_poly.pdbx_seq_one_letter_code
_entity_poly.pdbx_strand_id
1 'polypeptide(L)'
;MPAASKNCAGCKKKISTREFLSCCHCYDVYDLECIKYSNKLFSFMSREKKESWKCPGCIGNQKKVDNINTPVQGCNIQLYSSASEDTLDHSYETNITQRKKPTEGQRSFSPFACSANQEGDDKFLASVRREIQVSVAEAVE
;
A
#
# COMPACT_ATOMS: atom_id res chain seq x y z
N MET A 1 13.99 2.18 -39.05
CA MET A 1 14.85 2.68 -37.95
C MET A 1 14.53 1.88 -36.69
N PRO A 2 15.49 1.18 -36.06
CA PRO A 2 15.21 0.42 -34.84
C PRO A 2 14.95 1.39 -33.68
N ALA A 3 13.80 1.24 -33.02
CA ALA A 3 13.45 2.03 -31.85
C ALA A 3 14.46 1.74 -30.72
N ALA A 4 15.03 2.79 -30.13
CA ALA A 4 15.90 2.66 -28.97
C ALA A 4 15.19 1.84 -27.88
N SER A 5 15.76 0.69 -27.53
CA SER A 5 15.16 -0.19 -26.55
C SER A 5 15.30 0.40 -25.15
N LYS A 6 14.17 0.63 -24.48
CA LYS A 6 14.12 1.12 -23.11
C LYS A 6 14.17 -0.07 -22.15
N ASN A 7 14.79 0.12 -20.99
CA ASN A 7 14.83 -0.88 -19.92
C ASN A 7 13.85 -0.48 -18.80
N CYS A 8 13.15 -1.46 -18.23
CA CYS A 8 12.26 -1.25 -17.11
C CYS A 8 13.07 -0.92 -15.85
N ALA A 9 12.75 0.17 -15.16
CA ALA A 9 13.44 0.58 -13.94
C ALA A 9 13.21 -0.39 -12.78
N GLY A 10 12.08 -1.11 -12.76
CA GLY A 10 11.74 -2.10 -11.74
C GLY A 10 12.50 -3.41 -11.90
N CYS A 11 12.22 -4.17 -12.98
CA CYS A 11 12.79 -5.50 -13.19
C CYS A 11 14.12 -5.51 -13.98
N LYS A 12 14.59 -4.34 -14.45
CA LYS A 12 15.80 -4.15 -15.29
C LYS A 12 15.79 -4.91 -16.62
N LYS A 13 14.66 -5.53 -16.99
CA LYS A 13 14.47 -6.19 -18.28
C LYS A 13 14.24 -5.17 -19.39
N LYS A 14 14.62 -5.55 -20.61
CA LYS A 14 14.35 -4.76 -21.82
C LYS A 14 12.86 -4.80 -22.14
N ILE A 15 12.27 -3.63 -22.33
CA ILE A 15 10.87 -3.47 -22.73
C ILE A 15 10.80 -3.75 -24.24
N SER A 16 10.17 -4.86 -24.61
CA SER A 16 9.96 -5.26 -26.00
C SER A 16 8.70 -4.61 -26.60
N THR A 17 7.76 -4.22 -25.75
CA THR A 17 6.48 -3.64 -26.11
C THR A 17 6.56 -2.13 -26.28
N ARG A 18 5.60 -1.55 -27.02
CA ARG A 18 5.45 -0.09 -27.14
C ARG A 18 4.69 0.53 -25.98
N GLU A 19 4.05 -0.31 -25.16
CA GLU A 19 3.20 0.08 -24.06
C GLU A 19 4.01 0.06 -22.76
N PHE A 20 4.21 1.22 -22.18
CA PHE A 20 4.94 1.41 -20.93
C PHE A 20 4.36 2.61 -20.19
N LEU A 21 4.63 2.71 -18.90
CA LEU A 21 4.31 3.88 -18.09
C LEU A 21 5.59 4.56 -17.62
N SER A 22 5.59 5.89 -17.61
CA SER A 22 6.67 6.72 -17.08
C SER A 22 6.20 7.39 -15.81
N CYS A 23 6.99 7.34 -14.75
CA CYS A 23 6.68 8.00 -13.49
C CYS A 23 6.73 9.52 -13.64
N CYS A 24 5.71 10.25 -13.18
CA CYS A 24 5.69 11.72 -13.22
C CYS A 24 6.69 12.39 -12.25
N HIS A 25 7.26 11.65 -11.30
CA HIS A 25 8.20 12.16 -10.29
C HIS A 25 9.67 11.85 -10.62
N CYS A 26 9.99 10.58 -10.88
CA CYS A 26 11.37 10.16 -11.14
C CYS A 26 11.67 9.95 -12.64
N TYR A 27 10.66 10.08 -13.51
CA TYR A 27 10.77 9.90 -14.97
C TYR A 27 11.23 8.51 -15.43
N ASP A 28 11.38 7.57 -14.50
CA ASP A 28 11.68 6.17 -14.79
C ASP A 28 10.55 5.49 -15.55
N VAL A 29 10.95 4.59 -16.45
CA VAL A 29 10.04 3.84 -17.32
C VAL A 29 9.82 2.43 -16.77
N TYR A 30 8.57 1.98 -16.80
CA TYR A 30 8.15 0.68 -16.29
C TYR A 30 7.37 -0.08 -17.36
N ASP A 31 7.70 -1.37 -17.48
CA ASP A 31 6.91 -2.34 -18.22
C ASP A 31 5.58 -2.60 -17.49
N LEU A 32 4.49 -2.75 -18.25
CA LEU A 32 3.17 -3.07 -17.72
C LEU A 32 3.16 -4.38 -16.94
N GLU A 33 3.89 -5.40 -17.41
CA GLU A 33 3.99 -6.68 -16.70
C GLU A 33 4.68 -6.52 -15.34
N CYS A 34 5.70 -5.66 -15.27
CA CYS A 34 6.47 -5.40 -14.05
C CYS A 34 5.60 -4.75 -12.96
N ILE A 35 4.63 -3.93 -13.35
CA ILE A 35 3.70 -3.25 -12.43
C ILE A 35 2.35 -3.97 -12.33
N LYS A 36 2.21 -5.17 -12.92
CA LYS A 36 0.99 -5.99 -12.95
C LYS A 36 -0.22 -5.30 -13.59
N TYR A 37 0.02 -4.42 -14.55
CA TYR A 37 -1.05 -3.84 -15.37
C TYR A 37 -1.33 -4.75 -16.56
N SER A 38 -2.61 -4.99 -16.84
CA SER A 38 -3.00 -5.62 -18.10
C SER A 38 -3.05 -4.58 -19.21
N ASN A 39 -2.79 -5.00 -20.45
CA ASN A 39 -2.92 -4.13 -21.62
C ASN A 39 -4.34 -3.54 -21.74
N LYS A 40 -5.37 -4.30 -21.33
CA LYS A 40 -6.75 -3.80 -21.24
C LYS A 40 -6.84 -2.59 -20.31
N LEU A 41 -6.32 -2.70 -19.09
CA LEU A 41 -6.33 -1.60 -18.11
C LEU A 41 -5.57 -0.39 -18.65
N PHE A 42 -4.41 -0.60 -19.27
CA PHE A 42 -3.63 0.48 -19.88
C PHE A 42 -4.41 1.19 -21.00
N SER A 43 -5.16 0.48 -21.82
CA SER A 43 -6.00 1.08 -22.87
C SER A 43 -7.16 1.90 -22.30
N PHE A 44 -7.74 1.50 -21.16
CA PHE A 44 -8.80 2.24 -20.48
C PHE A 44 -8.30 3.46 -19.69
N MET A 45 -6.99 3.56 -19.41
CA MET A 45 -6.45 4.73 -18.73
C MET A 45 -6.54 5.95 -19.63
N SER A 46 -7.17 7.02 -19.12
CA SER A 46 -7.11 8.33 -19.76
C SER A 46 -5.67 8.83 -19.85
N ARG A 47 -5.43 9.74 -20.79
CA ARG A 47 -4.12 10.37 -20.97
C ARG A 47 -3.63 11.03 -19.68
N GLU A 48 -4.50 11.77 -19.00
CA GLU A 48 -4.20 12.42 -17.72
C GLU A 48 -3.75 11.42 -16.65
N LYS A 49 -4.40 10.25 -16.56
CA LYS A 49 -4.00 9.20 -15.61
C LYS A 49 -2.63 8.59 -15.95
N LYS A 50 -2.30 8.49 -17.24
CA LYS A 50 -0.97 8.01 -17.68
C LYS A 50 0.11 9.04 -17.36
N GLU A 51 -0.17 10.33 -17.59
CA GLU A 51 0.76 11.44 -17.34
C GLU A 51 0.99 11.71 -15.84
N SER A 52 -0.03 11.49 -15.01
CA SER A 52 0.05 11.64 -13.55
C SER A 52 0.48 10.37 -12.81
N TRP A 53 0.73 9.27 -13.52
CA TRP A 53 1.07 7.99 -12.91
C TRP A 53 2.37 8.06 -12.11
N LYS A 54 2.37 7.47 -10.92
CA LYS A 54 3.52 7.39 -10.01
C LYS A 54 3.97 5.95 -9.87
N CYS A 55 5.28 5.72 -9.90
CA CYS A 55 5.82 4.39 -9.65
C CYS A 55 5.66 3.99 -8.17
N PRO A 56 5.66 2.68 -7.84
CA PRO A 56 5.52 2.21 -6.46
C PRO A 56 6.55 2.79 -5.49
N GLY A 57 7.78 3.05 -5.94
CA GLY A 57 8.82 3.68 -5.13
C GLY A 57 8.49 5.13 -4.78
N CYS A 58 8.02 5.92 -5.76
CA CYS A 58 7.60 7.30 -5.52
C CYS A 58 6.35 7.37 -4.63
N ILE A 59 5.40 6.45 -4.79
CA ILE A 59 4.21 6.36 -3.93
C ILE A 59 4.62 6.06 -2.49
N GLY A 60 5.49 5.06 -2.27
CA GLY A 60 5.94 4.67 -0.93
C GLY A 60 6.76 5.74 -0.21
N ASN A 61 7.52 6.56 -0.95
CA ASN A 61 8.34 7.64 -0.39
C ASN A 61 7.54 8.92 -0.11
N GLN A 62 6.27 9.01 -0.51
CA GLN A 62 5.45 10.16 -0.10
C GLN A 62 5.24 10.06 1.42
N LYS A 63 5.88 10.97 2.16
CA LYS A 63 5.66 11.11 3.61
C LYS A 63 4.16 11.24 3.85
N LYS A 64 3.59 10.38 4.69
CA LYS A 64 2.21 10.55 5.16
C LYS A 64 2.17 11.87 5.93
N VAL A 65 1.52 12.88 5.34
CA VAL A 65 1.51 14.25 5.86
C VAL A 65 0.73 14.35 7.17
N ASP A 66 -0.11 13.37 7.49
CA ASP A 66 -1.13 13.50 8.54
C ASP A 66 -0.92 12.54 9.71
N ASN A 67 0.21 12.64 10.42
CA ASN A 67 0.30 12.07 11.78
C ASN A 67 0.14 13.13 12.88
N ILE A 68 -0.58 14.21 12.57
CA ILE A 68 -0.77 15.37 13.45
C ILE A 68 -1.75 15.03 14.60
N ASN A 69 -2.56 13.97 14.46
CA ASN A 69 -3.57 13.54 15.43
C ASN A 69 -3.19 12.27 16.22
N THR A 70 -1.96 11.77 16.14
CA THR A 70 -1.55 10.75 17.12
C THR A 70 -1.19 11.45 18.43
N PRO A 71 -1.95 11.24 19.52
CA PRO A 71 -1.57 11.77 20.81
C PRO A 71 -0.18 11.23 21.17
N VAL A 72 0.77 12.14 21.35
CA VAL A 72 2.11 11.83 21.83
C VAL A 72 1.96 11.17 23.20
N GLN A 73 2.22 9.86 23.27
CA GLN A 73 2.41 9.18 24.55
C GLN A 73 3.69 9.71 25.19
N GLY A 74 3.53 10.69 26.08
CA GLY A 74 4.46 11.07 27.14
C GLY A 74 5.94 11.18 26.75
N CYS A 75 6.32 12.26 26.06
CA CYS A 75 7.71 12.68 26.04
C CYS A 75 8.04 13.20 27.45
N ASN A 76 8.84 12.46 28.23
CA ASN A 76 9.52 13.05 29.39
C ASN A 76 10.62 13.97 28.84
N ILE A 77 10.27 15.25 28.66
CA ILE A 77 11.23 16.29 28.27
C ILE A 77 12.11 16.53 29.50
N GLN A 78 13.23 15.82 29.61
CA GLN A 78 14.31 16.28 30.46
C GLN A 78 15.07 17.38 29.71
N LEU A 79 14.67 18.61 29.98
CA LEU A 79 15.55 19.77 29.84
C LEU A 79 16.79 19.53 30.71
N TYR A 80 17.94 19.40 30.08
CA TYR A 80 19.23 19.64 30.74
C TYR A 80 20.10 20.41 29.74
N SER A 81 20.35 21.66 30.09
CA SER A 81 21.31 22.53 29.44
C SER A 81 22.73 22.15 29.85
N SER A 82 23.61 22.08 28.85
CA SER A 82 25.04 22.44 28.86
C SER A 82 26.04 21.65 29.74
N ALA A 83 27.03 21.11 29.01
CA ALA A 83 28.48 21.11 29.26
C ALA A 83 29.19 19.86 29.82
N SER A 84 30.39 19.66 29.27
CA SER A 84 31.54 18.81 29.63
C SER A 84 31.53 17.31 29.34
N GLU A 85 32.41 16.95 28.40
CA GLU A 85 33.53 16.00 28.47
C GLU A 85 33.29 14.53 28.87
N ASP A 86 33.62 13.69 27.88
CA ASP A 86 34.36 12.42 27.96
C ASP A 86 33.91 11.38 29.00
N THR A 87 33.19 10.36 28.53
CA THR A 87 33.40 8.95 28.94
C THR A 87 32.62 8.02 28.00
N LEU A 88 33.36 7.10 27.36
CA LEU A 88 32.86 5.92 26.68
C LEU A 88 32.16 4.99 27.69
N ASP A 89 30.83 4.92 27.67
CA ASP A 89 30.05 3.69 27.90
C ASP A 89 28.56 3.99 27.68
N HIS A 90 28.01 3.59 26.53
CA HIS A 90 26.56 3.43 26.46
C HIS A 90 26.14 2.37 25.45
N SER A 91 25.41 1.40 25.99
CA SER A 91 24.87 0.22 25.34
C SER A 91 24.21 0.55 24.00
N TYR A 92 24.42 -0.33 23.03
CA TYR A 92 23.59 -0.42 21.84
C TYR A 92 22.12 -0.53 22.29
N GLU A 93 21.35 0.54 22.14
CA GLU A 93 19.90 0.44 22.22
C GLU A 93 19.41 -0.30 20.97
N THR A 94 19.40 -1.63 21.07
CA THR A 94 18.72 -2.49 20.12
C THR A 94 17.23 -2.17 20.16
N ASN A 95 16.76 -1.41 19.17
CA ASN A 95 15.34 -1.25 18.84
C ASN A 95 14.76 -2.57 18.30
N ILE A 96 14.78 -3.63 19.11
CA ILE A 96 14.21 -4.94 18.78
C ILE A 96 12.88 -5.08 19.52
N THR A 97 11.79 -5.00 18.77
CA THR A 97 10.48 -5.42 19.28
C THR A 97 10.43 -6.94 19.32
N GLN A 98 10.55 -7.53 20.52
CA GLN A 98 10.35 -8.97 20.69
C GLN A 98 8.86 -9.30 20.60
N ARG A 99 8.45 -9.94 19.50
CA ARG A 99 7.12 -10.54 19.38
C ARG A 99 7.05 -11.75 20.33
N LYS A 100 6.27 -11.63 21.41
CA LYS A 100 5.94 -12.80 22.26
C LYS A 100 5.28 -13.86 21.39
N LYS A 101 5.85 -15.08 21.37
CA LYS A 101 5.17 -16.26 20.80
C LYS A 101 3.93 -16.54 21.66
N PRO A 102 2.74 -16.69 21.07
CA PRO A 102 1.57 -17.09 21.84
C PRO A 102 1.80 -18.50 22.39
N THR A 103 1.67 -18.65 23.70
CA THR A 103 1.59 -19.94 24.38
C THR A 103 0.44 -20.74 23.79
N GLU A 104 0.72 -21.96 23.32
CA GLU A 104 -0.29 -22.91 22.87
C GLU A 104 -1.28 -23.17 23.99
N GLY A 105 -2.50 -22.66 23.84
CA GLY A 105 -3.52 -22.85 24.87
C GLY A 105 -4.76 -22.00 24.67
N GLN A 106 -5.31 -21.95 23.46
CA GLN A 106 -6.75 -21.95 23.14
C GLN A 106 -6.96 -21.58 21.67
N ARG A 107 -7.38 -22.57 20.89
CA ARG A 107 -7.94 -22.37 19.56
C ARG A 107 -9.35 -21.81 19.72
N SER A 108 -9.57 -20.59 19.27
CA SER A 108 -10.82 -20.20 18.61
C SER A 108 -10.45 -19.24 17.47
N PHE A 109 -10.74 -19.67 16.24
CA PHE A 109 -10.67 -18.80 15.08
C PHE A 109 -11.72 -17.70 15.25
N SER A 110 -11.27 -16.44 15.24
CA SER A 110 -12.12 -15.27 15.02
C SER A 110 -11.39 -14.35 14.02
N PRO A 111 -11.97 -14.09 12.84
CA PRO A 111 -11.39 -13.21 11.84
C PRO A 111 -11.64 -11.74 12.20
N PHE A 112 -10.57 -10.94 12.11
CA PHE A 112 -10.55 -9.49 11.83
C PHE A 112 -11.65 -8.62 12.47
N ALA A 113 -11.25 -7.85 13.49
CA ALA A 113 -11.93 -6.60 13.86
C ALA A 113 -10.94 -5.43 13.70
N CYS A 114 -10.85 -4.88 12.49
CA CYS A 114 -10.47 -3.49 12.31
C CYS A 114 -11.77 -2.68 12.20
N SER A 115 -12.17 -2.06 13.30
CA SER A 115 -13.33 -1.16 13.33
C SER A 115 -12.99 0.13 12.58
N ALA A 116 -13.57 0.30 11.41
CA ALA A 116 -13.79 1.58 10.76
C ALA A 116 -15.18 1.54 10.09
N ASN A 117 -16.17 2.11 10.79
CA ASN A 117 -17.47 2.61 10.32
C ASN A 117 -18.01 2.05 8.99
N GLN A 118 -18.90 1.06 9.04
CA GLN A 118 -19.85 0.74 7.97
C GLN A 118 -21.21 0.42 8.57
N GLU A 119 -22.06 1.44 8.75
CA GLU A 119 -23.49 1.24 9.08
C GLU A 119 -24.41 1.38 7.84
N GLY A 120 -23.86 1.51 6.64
CA GLY A 120 -24.63 1.77 5.41
C GLY A 120 -24.93 0.56 4.53
N ASP A 121 -24.11 -0.48 4.55
CA ASP A 121 -23.98 -1.35 3.37
C ASP A 121 -24.66 -2.73 3.51
N ASP A 122 -25.01 -3.17 4.73
CA ASP A 122 -25.61 -4.49 4.97
C ASP A 122 -27.03 -4.63 4.41
N LYS A 123 -27.84 -3.56 4.50
CA LYS A 123 -29.23 -3.59 4.01
C LYS A 123 -29.32 -3.62 2.49
N PHE A 124 -28.43 -2.88 1.81
CA PHE A 124 -28.35 -2.88 0.36
C PHE A 124 -27.90 -4.24 -0.16
N LEU A 125 -26.83 -4.80 0.42
CA LEU A 125 -26.32 -6.12 0.04
C LEU A 125 -27.36 -7.24 0.27
N ALA A 126 -28.13 -7.16 1.36
CA ALA A 126 -29.21 -8.10 1.65
C ALA A 126 -30.41 -7.97 0.69
N SER A 127 -30.66 -6.77 0.14
CA SER A 127 -31.71 -6.56 -0.87
C SER A 127 -31.30 -7.14 -2.22
N VAL A 128 -30.06 -6.87 -2.66
CA VAL A 128 -29.52 -7.41 -3.92
C VAL A 128 -29.49 -8.94 -3.90
N ARG A 129 -29.09 -9.55 -2.77
CA ARG A 129 -29.09 -11.02 -2.62
C ARG A 129 -30.48 -11.64 -2.76
N ARG A 130 -31.52 -10.99 -2.22
CA ARG A 130 -32.90 -11.48 -2.33
C ARG A 130 -33.41 -11.40 -3.76
N GLU A 131 -33.15 -10.30 -4.45
CA GLU A 131 -33.59 -10.11 -5.84
C GLU A 131 -32.97 -11.16 -6.78
N ILE A 132 -31.68 -11.45 -6.60
CA ILE A 132 -31.00 -12.52 -7.35
C ILE A 132 -31.65 -13.89 -7.07
N GLN A 133 -31.96 -14.21 -5.81
CA GLN A 133 -32.58 -15.49 -5.46
C GLN A 133 -33.98 -15.66 -6.06
N VAL A 134 -34.77 -14.58 -6.11
CA VAL A 134 -36.11 -14.60 -6.72
C VAL A 134 -36.00 -14.85 -8.22
N SER A 135 -35.14 -14.13 -8.94
CA SER A 135 -34.97 -14.34 -10.38
C SER A 135 -34.42 -15.73 -10.74
N VAL A 136 -33.61 -16.33 -9.86
CA VAL A 136 -33.12 -17.70 -10.05
C VAL A 136 -34.24 -18.72 -9.82
N ALA A 137 -35.13 -18.50 -8.84
CA ALA A 137 -36.26 -19.38 -8.59
C ALA A 137 -37.28 -19.35 -9.73
N GLU A 138 -37.63 -18.15 -10.24
CA GLU A 138 -38.55 -17.99 -11.38
C GLU A 138 -38.02 -18.61 -12.69
N ALA A 139 -36.70 -18.76 -12.84
CA ALA A 139 -36.10 -19.35 -14.03
C ALA A 139 -35.99 -20.89 -13.98
N VAL A 140 -36.33 -21.51 -12.85
CA VAL A 140 -36.20 -22.97 -12.62
C VAL A 140 -37.57 -23.69 -12.68
N GLU A 141 -38.67 -22.95 -12.78
CA GLU A 141 -40.01 -23.47 -13.14
C GLU A 141 -40.27 -23.39 -14.65
#